data_AF-A0A963GR50-F1
#
_entry.id   AF-A0A963GR50-F1
#
_cell.length_a   1.000
_cell.length_b   1.000
_cell.length_c   1.000
_cell.angle_alpha   90.00
_cell.angle_beta   90.00
_cell.angle_gamma   90.00
#
_symmetry.space_group_name_H-M   'P 1'
#
loop_
_entity.id
_entity.type
_entity.pdbx_description
1 polymer ?
#
loop_
_entity_poly.entity_id
_entity_poly.type
_entity_poly.pdbx_seq_one_letter_code
_entity_poly.pdbx_strand_id
1 'polypeptide(L)'
;LPLREQAIHLDRVLRGHYAYYGIAGNFRALQKVHRFAEWYWHKMLSSRSREGHLSWEIFQQIKVRHPLPRPKLHLPYRELQALAVL
;
A
#
# COMPACT_ATOMS: atom_id res chain seq x y z
N LEU A 1 18.71 1.01 -3.15
CA LEU A 1 18.05 1.42 -1.89
C LEU A 1 18.02 0.24 -0.92
N PRO A 2 18.53 0.41 0.30
CA PRO A 2 18.32 -0.52 1.42
C PRO A 2 16.83 -0.81 1.66
N LEU A 3 16.51 -1.97 2.23
CA LEU A 3 15.13 -2.44 2.43
C LEU A 3 14.27 -1.43 3.23
N ARG A 4 14.82 -0.86 4.29
CA ARG A 4 14.13 0.15 5.11
C ARG A 4 13.76 1.39 4.32
N GLU A 5 14.66 1.87 3.46
CA GLU A 5 14.40 3.05 2.62
C GLU A 5 13.34 2.78 1.56
N GLN A 6 13.35 1.58 0.97
CA GLN A 6 12.29 1.16 0.04
C GLN A 6 10.92 1.18 0.73
N ALA A 7 10.83 0.63 1.94
CA ALA A 7 9.60 0.63 2.73
C ALA A 7 9.12 2.05 3.06
N ILE A 8 10.01 2.95 3.48
CA ILE A 8 9.67 4.35 3.76
C ILE A 8 9.15 5.06 2.50
N HIS A 9 9.78 4.82 1.35
CA HIS A 9 9.34 5.43 0.10
C HIS A 9 7.95 4.92 -0.31
N LEU A 10 7.72 3.61 -0.27
CA LEU A 10 6.42 2.99 -0.55
C LEU A 10 5.34 3.50 0.42
N ASP A 11 5.65 3.61 1.71
CA ASP A 11 4.73 4.16 2.72
C ASP A 11 4.28 5.59 2.36
N ARG A 12 5.22 6.47 2.02
CA ARG A 12 4.91 7.86 1.64
C ARG A 12 4.01 7.93 0.40
N VAL A 13 4.35 7.17 -0.64
CA VAL A 13 3.57 7.15 -1.89
C VAL A 13 2.17 6.62 -1.65
N LEU A 14 2.04 5.51 -0.92
CA LEU A 14 0.74 4.90 -0.63
C LEU A 14 -0.14 5.80 0.23
N ARG A 15 0.42 6.48 1.25
CA ARG A 15 -0.33 7.47 2.05
C ARG A 15 -0.86 8.60 1.19
N GLY A 16 -0.03 9.17 0.31
CA GLY A 16 -0.47 10.22 -0.60
C GLY A 16 -1.59 9.74 -1.54
N HIS A 17 -1.43 8.55 -2.10
CA HIS A 17 -2.44 7.94 -2.97
C HIS A 17 -3.77 7.70 -2.23
N TYR A 18 -3.72 7.20 -0.99
CA TYR A 18 -4.93 7.00 -0.18
C TYR A 18 -5.57 8.30 0.26
N ALA A 19 -4.79 9.34 0.57
CA ALA A 19 -5.35 10.64 0.91
C ALA A 19 -6.11 11.25 -0.27
N TYR A 20 -5.58 11.11 -1.49
CA TYR A 20 -6.21 11.67 -2.70
C TYR A 20 -7.41 10.84 -3.18
N TYR A 21 -7.27 9.50 -3.22
CA TYR A 21 -8.27 8.59 -3.79
C TYR A 21 -9.16 7.92 -2.74
N GLY A 22 -8.99 8.24 -1.45
CA GLY A 22 -9.71 7.73 -0.28
C GLY A 22 -11.17 8.16 -0.16
N ILE A 23 -11.86 8.32 -1.27
CA ILE A 23 -13.25 8.75 -1.32
C ILE A 23 -14.20 7.55 -1.35
N ALA A 24 -15.44 7.78 -0.95
CA ALA A 24 -16.51 6.81 -0.99
C ALA A 24 -16.67 6.20 -2.40
N GLY A 25 -16.91 4.88 -2.46
CA GLY A 25 -17.01 4.13 -3.73
C GLY A 25 -15.67 3.62 -4.27
N ASN A 26 -14.52 4.19 -3.89
CA ASN A 26 -13.22 3.80 -4.43
C ASN A 26 -12.43 2.79 -3.55
N PHE A 27 -12.95 2.44 -2.38
CA PHE A 27 -12.23 1.62 -1.40
C PHE A 27 -11.77 0.25 -1.94
N ARG A 28 -12.58 -0.41 -2.77
CA ARG A 28 -12.22 -1.69 -3.42
C ARG A 28 -11.00 -1.55 -4.34
N ALA A 29 -10.87 -0.44 -5.07
CA ALA A 29 -9.71 -0.20 -5.92
C ALA A 29 -8.46 0.05 -5.07
N LEU A 30 -8.57 0.82 -3.98
CA LEU A 30 -7.45 1.04 -3.06
C LEU A 30 -6.93 -0.25 -2.42
N GLN A 31 -7.82 -1.19 -2.09
CA GLN A 31 -7.43 -2.54 -1.64
C GLN A 31 -6.71 -3.34 -2.73
N LYS A 32 -7.05 -3.16 -4.01
CA LYS A 32 -6.31 -3.77 -5.12
C LYS A 32 -4.91 -3.15 -5.22
N VAL A 33 -4.80 -1.83 -5.18
CA VAL A 33 -3.50 -1.11 -5.20
C VAL A 33 -2.59 -1.61 -4.08
N HIS A 34 -3.10 -1.71 -2.85
CA HIS A 34 -2.33 -2.26 -1.72
C HIS A 34 -1.78 -3.67 -2.00
N ARG A 35 -2.63 -4.59 -2.47
CA ARG A 35 -2.22 -5.97 -2.79
C ARG A 35 -1.17 -6.01 -3.90
N PHE A 36 -1.35 -5.22 -4.95
CA PHE A 36 -0.36 -5.15 -6.02
C PHE A 36 0.95 -4.53 -5.56
N ALA A 37 0.92 -3.49 -4.71
CA ALA A 37 2.12 -2.91 -4.13
C ALA A 37 2.92 -3.94 -3.32
N GLU A 38 2.25 -4.73 -2.47
CA GLU A 38 2.90 -5.82 -1.73
C GLU A 38 3.50 -6.88 -2.68
N TRP A 39 2.73 -7.31 -3.69
CA TRP A 39 3.18 -8.32 -4.64
C TRP A 39 4.38 -7.87 -5.47
N TYR A 40 4.35 -6.65 -6.01
CA TYR A 40 5.46 -6.09 -6.78
C TYR A 40 6.69 -5.87 -5.90
N TRP A 41 6.51 -5.47 -4.65
CA TRP A 41 7.62 -5.33 -3.72
C TRP A 41 8.27 -6.69 -3.42
N HIS A 42 7.48 -7.74 -3.18
CA HIS A 42 7.98 -9.10 -3.04
C HIS A 42 8.77 -9.58 -4.26
N LYS A 43 8.22 -9.36 -5.47
CA LYS A 43 8.90 -9.70 -6.73
C LYS A 43 10.24 -8.97 -6.88
N MET A 44 10.26 -7.67 -6.56
CA MET A 44 11.47 -6.85 -6.64
C MET A 44 12.53 -7.22 -5.60
N LEU A 45 12.11 -7.62 -4.39
CA LEU A 45 13.03 -8.14 -3.38
C LEU A 45 13.59 -9.50 -3.79
N SER A 46 12.75 -10.39 -4.33
CA SER A 46 13.17 -11.69 -4.84
C SER A 46 14.21 -11.57 -5.95
N SER A 47 14.01 -10.64 -6.90
CA SER A 47 14.97 -10.43 -8.00
C SER A 47 16.32 -9.86 -7.58
N ARG A 48 16.44 -9.33 -6.35
CA ARG A 48 17.69 -8.81 -5.79
C ARG A 48 18.37 -9.78 -4.83
N SER A 49 17.71 -10.88 -4.49
CA SER A 49 18.30 -11.92 -3.65
C SER A 49 19.32 -12.74 -4.45
N ARG A 50 20.41 -13.17 -3.81
CA ARG A 50 21.46 -13.97 -4.46
C ARG A 50 20.96 -15.33 -4.95
N GLU A 51 19.97 -15.89 -4.27
CA GLU A 51 19.29 -17.15 -4.63
C GLU A 51 18.15 -16.93 -5.65
N GLY A 52 17.83 -15.68 -6.00
CA GLY A 52 16.79 -15.33 -6.98
C GLY A 52 15.36 -15.58 -6.51
N HIS A 53 15.17 -16.07 -5.29
CA HIS A 53 13.86 -16.37 -4.70
C HIS A 53 13.84 -15.96 -3.23
N LEU A 54 12.95 -15.03 -2.87
CA LEU A 54 12.64 -14.72 -1.48
C LEU A 54 11.34 -15.43 -1.11
N SER A 55 11.39 -16.33 -0.12
CA SER A 55 10.20 -17.09 0.27
C SER A 55 9.09 -16.18 0.81
N TRP A 56 7.85 -16.65 0.73
CA TRP A 56 6.71 -15.88 1.20
C TRP A 56 6.75 -15.65 2.72
N GLU A 57 7.29 -16.60 3.47
CA GLU A 57 7.46 -16.53 4.92
C GLU A 57 8.43 -15.41 5.32
N ILE A 58 9.57 -15.31 4.64
CA ILE A 58 10.53 -14.22 4.83
C ILE A 58 9.86 -12.88 4.48
N PHE A 59 9.08 -12.83 3.41
CA PHE A 59 8.34 -11.63 3.05
C PHE A 59 7.33 -11.22 4.12
N GLN A 60 6.63 -12.17 4.76
CA GLN A 60 5.74 -11.86 5.89
C GLN A 60 6.52 -11.25 7.05
N GLN A 61 7.71 -11.76 7.38
CA GLN A 61 8.55 -11.17 8.44
C GLN A 61 8.97 -9.74 8.10
N ILE A 62 9.31 -9.48 6.83
CA ILE A 62 9.61 -8.14 6.33
C ILE A 62 8.40 -7.23 6.51
N LYS A 63 7.19 -7.68 6.14
CA LYS A 63 5.94 -6.92 6.32
C LYS A 63 5.63 -6.62 7.78
N VAL A 64 5.94 -7.53 8.70
CA VAL A 64 5.75 -7.28 10.14
C VAL A 64 6.67 -6.17 10.62
N ARG A 65 7.94 -6.16 10.17
CA ARG A 65 8.92 -5.14 10.57
C ARG A 65 8.75 -3.81 9.83
N HIS A 66 8.25 -3.86 8.60
CA HIS A 66 8.08 -2.71 7.70
C HIS A 66 6.70 -2.76 7.05
N PRO A 67 5.63 -2.54 7.82
CA PRO A 67 4.27 -2.64 7.30
C PRO A 67 4.01 -1.52 6.30
N LEU A 68 3.50 -1.87 5.13
CA LEU A 68 2.94 -0.89 4.22
C LEU A 68 1.61 -0.38 4.79
N PRO A 69 1.29 0.92 4.62
CA PRO A 69 0.05 1.48 5.12
C PRO A 69 -1.11 0.81 4.43
N ARG A 70 -2.14 0.43 5.18
CA ARG A 70 -3.39 -0.08 4.60
C ARG A 70 -4.27 1.08 4.13
N PRO A 71 -5.05 0.89 3.06
CA PRO A 71 -5.97 1.92 2.58
C PRO A 71 -7.00 2.24 3.66
N LYS A 72 -7.27 3.52 3.83
CA LYS A 72 -8.31 4.05 4.72
C LYS A 72 -9.28 4.88 3.91
N LEU A 73 -10.55 4.84 4.31
CA LEU A 73 -11.55 5.73 3.76
C LEU A 73 -11.39 7.10 4.43
N HIS A 74 -11.07 8.11 3.63
CA HIS A 74 -10.89 9.50 4.08
C HIS A 74 -12.17 10.31 3.98
N LEU A 75 -12.97 10.11 2.93
CA LEU A 75 -14.24 10.81 2.74
C LEU A 75 -15.38 9.79 2.54
N PRO A 76 -16.09 9.39 3.61
CA PRO A 76 -17.24 8.49 3.50
C PRO A 76 -18.45 9.15 2.84
N TYR A 77 -19.41 8.33 2.37
CA TYR A 77 -20.58 8.80 1.63
C TYR A 77 -21.35 9.92 2.35
N ARG A 78 -21.50 9.83 3.68
CA ARG A 78 -22.17 10.83 4.52
C ARG A 78 -21.55 12.23 4.39
N GLU A 79 -20.22 12.32 4.32
CA GLU A 79 -19.49 13.59 4.26
C GLU A 79 -19.47 14.11 2.82
N LEU A 80 -19.42 13.22 1.84
CA LEU A 80 -19.54 13.55 0.43
C LEU A 80 -20.94 14.11 0.10
N GLN A 81 -22.01 13.55 0.70
CA GLN A 81 -23.37 14.06 0.58
C GLN A 81 -23.52 15.47 1.16
N ALA A 82 -22.89 15.76 2.31
CA ALA A 82 -22.93 17.09 2.92
C ALA A 82 -22.28 18.17 2.02
N LEU A 83 -21.28 17.81 1.23
CA LEU A 83 -20.62 18.71 0.27
C LEU A 83 -21.43 18.92 -1.02
N ALA A 84 -22.29 17.97 -1.39
CA ALA A 84 -23.08 18.01 -2.63
C ALA A 84 -24.42 18.76 -2.50
N VAL A 85 -24.78 19.17 -1.28
CA VAL A 85 -26.05 19.86 -0.95
C VAL A 85 -25.86 21.39 -0.87
N LEU A 86 -24.64 21.90 -1.08
CA LEU A 86 -24.33 23.32 -1.27
C LEU A 86 -24.44 23.72 -2.75
#